data_AF-I0R722-F1
#
_entry.id   AF-I0R722-F1
#
_cell.length_a   1.000
_cell.length_b   1.000
_cell.length_c   1.000
_cell.angle_alpha   90.00
_cell.angle_beta   90.00
_cell.angle_gamma   90.00
#
_symmetry.space_group_name_H-M   'P 1'
#
loop_
_entity.id
_entity.type
_entity.pdbx_description
1 polymer ?
#
loop_
_entity_poly.entity_id
_entity_poly.type
_entity_poly.pdbx_seq_one_letter_code
_entity_poly.pdbx_strand_id
1 'polypeptide(L)'
;MVVCLEGIKATDEFECFICPRKSFGLGMSMGVGSIVYNNLDEVADEFYNRLCYEDDILFLTDGNPASLYPYIIMKNRKHNINIHLWASSPWSFEGKARIKTHRDMLSDLSGVKSVCYIDTQDFLKHKYKKFSDLLEDLKMYYDELLPIVIKGIGELKTESYFDLVSKSYIPLRKESQEMHKWHSSMRYCPDNEENIDNIYFTEGLAYIPQYPINDKYTKDIIYKPVARIDGKKICNLLREYRFKLAQMNNIDFSSEECSYVGACAGTCEKCDEEAKYLSMKLSEIPKKKQKIPILNLEEVE
;
A
#
# COMPACT_ATOMS: atom_id res chain seq x y z
N MET A 1 7.14 16.69 16.21
CA MET A 1 8.54 17.00 15.87
C MET A 1 8.68 17.10 14.34
N VAL A 2 9.48 18.03 13.84
CA VAL A 2 9.78 18.23 12.41
C VAL A 2 11.24 17.86 12.12
N VAL A 3 11.45 16.96 11.17
CA VAL A 3 12.81 16.53 10.77
C VAL A 3 13.33 17.47 9.68
N CYS A 4 14.30 18.31 10.04
CA CYS A 4 14.85 19.35 9.20
C CYS A 4 16.07 18.83 8.42
N LEU A 5 15.82 18.25 7.24
CA LEU A 5 16.84 17.62 6.40
C LEU A 5 17.88 18.58 5.80
N GLU A 6 17.53 19.86 5.69
CA GLU A 6 18.39 20.90 5.09
C GLU A 6 19.39 21.53 6.07
N GLY A 7 19.42 21.04 7.32
CA GLY A 7 20.31 21.54 8.39
C GLY A 7 19.93 22.89 8.99
N ILE A 8 18.71 23.36 8.72
CA ILE A 8 18.18 24.62 9.24
C ILE A 8 16.80 24.35 9.82
N LYS A 9 16.49 24.97 10.97
CA LYS A 9 15.18 24.90 11.61
C LYS A 9 14.08 25.37 10.64
N ALA A 10 13.05 24.55 10.46
CA ALA A 10 11.96 24.83 9.51
C ALA A 10 10.83 25.66 10.12
N THR A 11 10.62 25.60 11.43
CA THR A 11 9.52 26.26 12.13
C THR A 11 9.83 26.43 13.61
N ASP A 12 9.32 27.48 14.25
CA ASP A 12 9.38 27.68 15.70
C ASP A 12 8.19 27.07 16.45
N GLU A 13 7.14 26.67 15.72
CA GLU A 13 5.89 26.14 16.31
C GLU A 13 6.05 24.70 16.83
N PHE A 14 6.94 23.93 16.20
CA PHE A 14 7.17 22.52 16.53
C PHE A 14 8.63 22.27 16.88
N GLU A 15 8.88 21.31 17.76
CA GLU A 15 10.24 20.83 18.02
C GLU A 15 10.88 20.34 16.71
N CYS A 16 12.12 20.76 16.46
CA CYS A 16 12.87 20.41 15.26
C CYS A 16 14.04 19.47 15.58
N PHE A 17 14.16 18.38 14.83
CA PHE A 17 15.38 17.58 14.74
C PHE A 17 16.18 18.05 13.54
N ILE A 18 17.36 18.63 13.75
CA ILE A 18 18.15 19.26 12.69
C ILE A 18 19.21 18.27 12.19
N CYS A 19 19.05 17.83 10.94
CA CYS A 19 20.00 16.92 10.30
C CYS A 19 21.28 17.68 9.90
N PRO A 20 22.49 17.17 10.19
CA PRO A 20 23.73 17.84 9.80
C PRO A 20 23.88 17.92 8.28
N ARG A 21 24.20 19.11 7.75
CA ARG A 21 24.45 19.30 6.32
C ARG A 21 25.94 19.27 6.01
N LYS A 22 26.46 18.12 5.56
CA LYS A 22 27.91 17.90 5.38
C LYS A 22 28.47 18.22 3.98
N SER A 23 27.65 18.34 2.93
CA SER A 23 28.16 18.62 1.57
C SER A 23 27.17 19.33 0.64
N PHE A 24 27.69 20.27 -0.16
CA PHE A 24 27.05 20.83 -1.37
C PHE A 24 27.71 20.22 -2.61
N GLY A 25 26.93 19.68 -3.55
CA GLY A 25 27.45 19.14 -4.80
C GLY A 25 26.37 18.89 -5.84
N LEU A 26 26.67 19.20 -7.11
CA LEU A 26 25.79 19.02 -8.26
C LEU A 26 25.46 17.53 -8.45
N GLY A 27 24.18 17.18 -8.33
CA GLY A 27 23.66 15.84 -8.58
C GLY A 27 23.20 15.16 -7.29
N MET A 28 22.11 15.63 -6.70
CA MET A 28 21.49 14.92 -5.58
C MET A 28 20.79 13.68 -6.14
N SER A 29 21.39 12.50 -5.94
CA SER A 29 20.65 11.25 -6.01
C SER A 29 19.45 11.34 -5.05
N MET A 30 18.29 10.84 -5.47
CA MET A 30 17.09 10.73 -4.63
C MET A 30 16.97 9.30 -4.12
N GLY A 31 16.42 9.13 -2.92
CA GLY A 31 16.16 7.82 -2.33
C GLY A 31 17.19 7.41 -1.28
N VAL A 32 17.09 6.14 -0.87
CA VAL A 32 18.01 5.49 0.08
C VAL A 32 19.43 5.52 -0.48
N GLY A 33 20.39 5.92 0.35
CA GLY A 33 21.80 6.11 -0.05
C GLY A 33 22.12 7.49 -0.65
N SER A 34 21.14 8.38 -0.79
CA SER A 34 21.41 9.79 -1.12
C SER A 34 22.21 10.49 -0.02
N ILE A 35 22.89 11.59 -0.35
CA ILE A 35 23.63 12.41 0.63
C ILE A 35 22.71 12.82 1.79
N VAL A 36 21.47 13.23 1.50
CA VAL A 36 20.51 13.65 2.53
C VAL A 36 20.10 12.48 3.42
N TYR A 37 19.86 11.31 2.82
CA TYR A 37 19.57 10.09 3.57
C TYR A 37 20.73 9.71 4.49
N ASN A 38 21.97 9.69 3.97
CA ASN A 38 23.16 9.30 4.72
C ASN A 38 23.44 10.28 5.86
N ASN A 39 23.28 11.59 5.63
CA ASN A 39 23.42 12.60 6.70
C ASN A 39 22.46 12.34 7.86
N LEU A 40 21.22 11.90 7.58
CA LEU A 40 20.25 11.57 8.61
C LEU A 40 20.59 10.23 9.29
N ASP A 41 21.03 9.22 8.52
CA ASP A 41 21.40 7.91 9.06
C ASP A 41 22.61 7.99 10.02
N GLU A 42 23.56 8.89 9.76
CA GLU A 42 24.69 9.15 10.66
C GLU A 42 24.26 9.66 12.06
N VAL A 43 23.11 10.34 12.15
CA VAL A 43 22.56 10.85 13.41
C VAL A 43 21.31 10.07 13.85
N ALA A 44 21.07 8.90 13.27
CA ALA A 44 19.87 8.13 13.53
C ALA A 44 19.76 7.62 14.97
N ASP A 45 20.87 7.39 15.67
CA ASP A 45 20.84 7.04 17.10
C ASP A 45 20.36 8.22 17.95
N GLU A 46 20.80 9.45 17.64
CA GLU A 46 20.28 10.66 18.30
C GLU A 46 18.79 10.84 17.98
N PHE A 47 18.42 10.65 16.71
CA PHE A 47 17.04 10.73 16.26
C PHE A 47 16.16 9.73 17.00
N TYR A 48 16.62 8.49 17.13
CA TYR A 48 15.94 7.44 17.89
C TYR A 48 15.79 7.81 19.36
N ASN A 49 16.84 8.32 20.01
CA ASN A 49 16.80 8.69 21.42
C ASN A 49 15.80 9.81 21.73
N ARG A 50 15.41 10.62 20.74
CA ARG A 50 14.32 11.59 20.90
C ARG A 50 12.93 10.98 20.81
N LEU A 51 12.83 9.82 20.17
CA LEU A 51 11.59 9.13 19.86
C LEU A 51 11.31 7.93 20.77
N CYS A 52 12.34 7.38 21.42
CA CYS A 52 12.30 6.09 22.11
C CYS A 52 11.40 6.04 23.36
N TYR A 53 10.89 7.17 23.81
CA TYR A 53 9.97 7.26 24.94
C TYR A 53 8.50 7.12 24.52
N GLU A 54 8.21 7.07 23.22
CA GLU A 54 6.85 6.95 22.67
C GLU A 54 6.57 5.49 22.25
N ASP A 55 5.38 5.00 22.59
CA ASP A 55 4.93 3.65 22.19
C ASP A 55 4.47 3.61 20.72
N ASP A 56 3.83 4.68 20.25
CA ASP A 56 3.30 4.82 18.88
C ASP A 56 3.83 6.10 18.23
N ILE A 57 4.38 5.99 17.01
CA ILE A 57 4.86 7.15 16.25
C ILE A 57 4.19 7.19 14.88
N LEU A 58 3.49 8.29 14.60
CA LEU A 58 2.93 8.59 13.29
C LEU A 58 3.89 9.47 12.47
N PHE A 59 4.41 8.92 11.37
CA PHE A 59 5.18 9.67 10.38
C PHE A 59 4.24 10.31 9.35
N LEU A 60 4.23 11.63 9.28
CA LEU A 60 3.51 12.39 8.26
C LEU A 60 4.45 12.70 7.10
N THR A 61 4.14 12.16 5.92
CA THR A 61 4.99 12.27 4.72
C THR A 61 4.17 12.71 3.50
N ASP A 62 4.85 13.35 2.57
CA ASP A 62 4.27 13.90 1.33
C ASP A 62 4.77 13.14 0.09
N GLY A 63 4.52 13.71 -1.10
CA GLY A 63 5.00 13.15 -2.37
C GLY A 63 6.52 13.29 -2.59
N ASN A 64 7.25 14.00 -1.72
CA ASN A 64 8.71 14.11 -1.84
C ASN A 64 9.38 12.88 -1.24
N PRO A 65 10.20 12.10 -1.99
CA PRO A 65 10.91 10.95 -1.44
C PRO A 65 11.71 11.26 -0.17
N ALA A 66 12.24 12.48 -0.02
CA ALA A 66 13.01 12.85 1.16
C ALA A 66 12.19 12.85 2.45
N SER A 67 10.87 13.11 2.40
CA SER A 67 10.02 13.07 3.59
C SER A 67 9.86 11.65 4.17
N LEU A 68 10.15 10.60 3.38
CA LEU A 68 10.13 9.21 3.83
C LEU A 68 11.43 8.77 4.52
N TYR A 69 12.52 9.54 4.47
CA TYR A 69 13.81 9.12 5.06
C TYR A 69 13.73 8.84 6.57
N PRO A 70 13.11 9.70 7.40
CA PRO A 70 13.00 9.44 8.84
C PRO A 70 12.26 8.15 9.15
N TYR A 71 11.17 7.91 8.42
CA TYR A 71 10.39 6.67 8.50
C TYR A 71 11.26 5.44 8.16
N ILE A 72 11.98 5.45 7.04
CA ILE A 72 12.78 4.30 6.60
C ILE A 72 13.91 3.98 7.57
N ILE A 73 14.60 5.01 8.06
CA ILE A 73 15.67 4.84 9.06
C ILE A 73 15.13 4.18 10.31
N MET A 74 13.98 4.66 10.79
CA MET A 74 13.31 4.13 11.98
C MET A 74 12.77 2.71 11.77
N LYS A 75 12.17 2.42 10.62
CA LYS A 75 11.65 1.09 10.26
C LYS A 75 12.73 0.02 10.26
N ASN A 76 13.91 0.35 9.72
CA ASN A 76 14.99 -0.61 9.56
C ASN A 76 15.73 -0.93 10.86
N ARG A 77 15.53 -0.13 11.90
CA ARG A 77 16.14 -0.30 13.21
C ARG A 77 15.07 -0.92 14.11
N LYS A 78 15.28 -2.18 14.51
CA LYS A 78 14.29 -2.98 15.28
C LYS A 78 14.06 -2.37 16.67
N HIS A 79 13.14 -1.42 16.76
CA HIS A 79 12.79 -0.70 17.97
C HIS A 79 11.50 -1.22 18.59
N ASN A 80 11.33 -1.03 19.90
CA ASN A 80 10.07 -1.31 20.62
C ASN A 80 9.04 -0.19 20.42
N ILE A 81 8.90 0.32 19.19
CA ILE A 81 7.96 1.39 18.85
C ILE A 81 7.06 0.88 17.73
N ASN A 82 5.75 1.12 17.87
CA ASN A 82 4.81 0.93 16.78
C ASN A 82 4.93 2.09 15.78
N ILE A 83 5.32 1.75 14.56
CA ILE A 83 5.45 2.74 13.48
C ILE A 83 4.12 2.82 12.72
N HIS A 84 3.54 4.01 12.67
CA HIS A 84 2.39 4.34 11.84
C HIS A 84 2.85 5.28 10.71
N LEU A 85 2.43 5.02 9.49
CA LEU A 85 2.83 5.78 8.32
C LEU A 85 1.62 6.47 7.69
N TRP A 86 1.68 7.78 7.56
CA TRP A 86 0.84 8.57 6.67
C TRP A 86 1.69 8.98 5.46
N ALA A 87 1.29 8.53 4.27
CA ALA A 87 2.00 8.82 3.03
C ALA A 87 1.06 9.33 1.95
N SER A 88 1.56 10.23 1.12
CA SER A 88 0.81 10.81 0.02
C SER A 88 1.56 10.61 -1.30
N SER A 89 0.82 10.37 -2.39
CA SER A 89 1.44 10.14 -3.69
C SER A 89 2.11 11.41 -4.24
N PRO A 90 3.23 11.29 -4.97
CA PRO A 90 3.78 12.39 -5.77
C PRO A 90 2.89 12.68 -6.99
N TRP A 91 2.87 13.93 -7.42
CA TRP A 91 2.13 14.31 -8.63
C TRP A 91 2.85 13.92 -9.92
N SER A 92 2.04 13.70 -10.96
CA SER A 92 2.51 13.21 -12.26
C SER A 92 3.51 14.16 -12.92
N PHE A 93 3.35 15.47 -12.68
CA PHE A 93 4.20 16.52 -13.19
C PHE A 93 5.53 16.70 -12.43
N GLU A 94 5.72 16.08 -11.26
CA GLU A 94 6.98 16.16 -10.50
C GLU A 94 8.10 15.27 -11.07
N GLY A 95 7.76 14.42 -12.05
CA GLY A 95 8.72 13.66 -12.85
C GLY A 95 8.77 12.17 -12.51
N LYS A 96 8.97 11.36 -13.56
CA LYS A 96 8.95 9.89 -13.48
C LYS A 96 9.97 9.30 -12.50
N ALA A 97 11.16 9.91 -12.41
CA ALA A 97 12.20 9.47 -11.48
C ALA A 97 11.78 9.64 -10.01
N ARG A 98 11.10 10.75 -9.67
CA ARG A 98 10.57 10.99 -8.33
C ARG A 98 9.49 9.97 -7.98
N ILE A 99 8.52 9.79 -8.88
CA ILE A 99 7.42 8.83 -8.70
C ILE A 99 7.95 7.41 -8.50
N LYS A 100 8.93 7.00 -9.31
CA LYS A 100 9.58 5.70 -9.16
C LYS A 100 10.29 5.58 -7.82
N THR A 101 11.10 6.56 -7.44
CA THR A 101 11.85 6.54 -6.17
C THR A 101 10.91 6.46 -4.97
N HIS A 102 9.86 7.27 -4.93
CA HIS A 102 8.86 7.25 -3.87
C HIS A 102 8.14 5.89 -3.77
N ARG A 103 7.73 5.34 -4.92
CA ARG A 103 7.16 3.99 -5.02
C ARG A 103 8.11 2.93 -4.48
N ASP A 104 9.37 2.94 -4.90
CA ASP A 104 10.36 1.94 -4.50
C ASP A 104 10.60 1.99 -2.98
N MET A 105 10.59 3.19 -2.39
CA MET A 105 10.73 3.42 -0.96
C MET A 105 9.54 2.92 -0.12
N LEU A 106 8.35 2.86 -0.71
CA LEU A 106 7.12 2.33 -0.08
C LEU A 106 6.82 0.88 -0.44
N SER A 107 7.69 0.22 -1.22
CA SER A 107 7.48 -1.16 -1.68
C SER A 107 7.55 -2.19 -0.55
N ASP A 108 8.27 -1.87 0.52
CA ASP A 108 8.38 -2.70 1.72
C ASP A 108 7.83 -1.95 2.93
N LEU A 109 6.66 -2.40 3.40
CA LEU A 109 5.99 -1.88 4.59
C LEU A 109 6.14 -2.82 5.80
N SER A 110 7.07 -3.78 5.75
CA SER A 110 7.34 -4.64 6.90
C SER A 110 7.74 -3.82 8.13
N GLY A 111 7.27 -4.24 9.31
CA GLY A 111 7.52 -3.52 10.57
C GLY A 111 6.64 -2.28 10.79
N VAL A 112 5.76 -1.93 9.84
CA VAL A 112 4.77 -0.86 10.03
C VAL A 112 3.52 -1.43 10.70
N LYS A 113 3.11 -0.84 11.83
CA LYS A 113 1.88 -1.19 12.55
C LYS A 113 0.65 -0.73 11.79
N SER A 114 0.67 0.47 11.22
CA SER A 114 -0.41 0.88 10.33
C SER A 114 -0.01 1.83 9.22
N VAL A 115 -0.70 1.78 8.09
CA VAL A 115 -0.48 2.69 6.97
C VAL A 115 -1.78 3.39 6.54
N CYS A 116 -1.71 4.71 6.35
CA CYS A 116 -2.68 5.53 5.64
C CYS A 116 -1.99 6.08 4.39
N TYR A 117 -2.44 5.65 3.20
CA TYR A 117 -1.88 6.12 1.93
C TYR A 117 -2.94 6.88 1.15
N ILE A 118 -2.63 8.12 0.78
CA ILE A 118 -3.54 9.02 0.08
C ILE A 118 -3.02 9.28 -1.33
N ASP A 119 -3.79 8.90 -2.34
CA ASP A 119 -3.44 9.22 -3.72
C ASP A 119 -3.88 10.66 -4.07
N THR A 120 -2.95 11.61 -3.90
CA THR A 120 -3.22 13.03 -4.18
C THR A 120 -3.41 13.32 -5.67
N GLN A 121 -3.08 12.37 -6.55
CA GLN A 121 -3.31 12.48 -7.99
C GLN A 121 -4.80 12.45 -8.33
N ASP A 122 -5.62 11.80 -7.49
CA ASP A 122 -7.07 11.76 -7.70
C ASP A 122 -7.69 13.16 -7.61
N PHE A 123 -7.10 14.05 -6.82
CA PHE A 123 -7.52 15.44 -6.76
C PHE A 123 -7.28 16.14 -8.11
N LEU A 124 -6.17 15.84 -8.81
CA LEU A 124 -5.90 16.42 -10.14
C LEU A 124 -6.92 16.02 -11.22
N LYS A 125 -7.74 14.99 -11.00
CA LYS A 125 -8.84 14.63 -11.91
C LYS A 125 -9.97 15.66 -11.90
N HIS A 126 -10.10 16.42 -10.81
CA HIS A 126 -11.07 17.50 -10.70
C HIS A 126 -10.62 18.72 -11.50
N LYS A 127 -11.58 19.44 -12.09
CA LYS A 127 -11.31 20.65 -12.86
C LYS A 127 -11.21 21.85 -11.93
N TYR A 128 -10.00 22.11 -11.44
CA TYR A 128 -9.69 23.34 -10.70
C TYR A 128 -9.43 24.52 -11.65
N LYS A 129 -9.92 25.70 -11.26
CA LYS A 129 -9.62 26.95 -12.00
C LYS A 129 -8.25 27.49 -11.62
N LYS A 130 -7.85 27.34 -10.36
CA LYS A 130 -6.53 27.75 -9.84
C LYS A 130 -5.90 26.61 -9.05
N PHE A 131 -4.57 26.57 -9.05
CA PHE A 131 -3.82 25.63 -8.22
C PHE A 131 -4.02 25.85 -6.72
N SER A 132 -4.29 27.09 -6.30
CA SER A 132 -4.65 27.40 -4.90
C SER A 132 -5.89 26.64 -4.44
N ASP A 133 -6.90 26.51 -5.32
CA ASP A 133 -8.18 25.89 -4.99
C ASP A 133 -7.97 24.38 -4.76
N LEU A 134 -7.10 23.75 -5.56
CA LEU A 134 -6.65 22.36 -5.35
C LEU A 134 -5.97 22.18 -3.98
N LEU A 135 -5.07 23.10 -3.61
CA LEU A 135 -4.36 23.04 -2.34
C LEU A 135 -5.29 23.24 -1.13
N GLU A 136 -6.30 24.10 -1.28
CA GLU A 136 -7.32 24.34 -0.25
C GLU A 136 -8.19 23.11 -0.02
N ASP A 137 -8.66 22.47 -1.10
CA ASP A 137 -9.41 21.20 -1.03
C ASP A 137 -8.58 20.08 -0.39
N LEU A 138 -7.31 19.94 -0.79
CA LEU A 138 -6.40 18.96 -0.19
C LEU A 138 -6.18 19.22 1.30
N LYS A 139 -6.02 20.49 1.68
CA LYS A 139 -5.88 20.88 3.07
C LYS A 139 -7.14 20.52 3.87
N MET A 140 -8.32 20.89 3.39
CA MET A 140 -9.60 20.56 4.04
C MET A 140 -9.76 19.05 4.21
N TYR A 141 -9.38 18.27 3.19
CA TYR A 141 -9.41 16.81 3.25
C TYR A 141 -8.48 16.25 4.33
N TYR A 142 -7.25 16.76 4.44
CA TYR A 142 -6.32 16.37 5.49
C TYR A 142 -6.78 16.80 6.88
N ASP A 143 -7.30 18.01 7.03
CA ASP A 143 -7.81 18.54 8.31
C ASP A 143 -8.99 17.71 8.82
N GLU A 144 -9.84 17.20 7.92
CA GLU A 144 -10.92 16.27 8.27
C GLU A 144 -10.40 14.88 8.66
N LEU A 145 -9.42 14.36 7.91
CA LEU A 145 -9.00 12.97 7.99
C LEU A 145 -8.01 12.70 9.14
N LEU A 146 -7.07 13.62 9.38
CA LEU A 146 -5.99 13.45 10.34
C LEU A 146 -6.47 13.13 11.76
N PRO A 147 -7.49 13.82 12.32
CA PRO A 147 -8.02 13.49 13.64
C PRO A 147 -8.60 12.08 13.72
N ILE A 148 -9.22 11.60 12.65
CA ILE A 148 -9.83 10.26 12.58
C ILE A 148 -8.75 9.19 12.58
N VAL A 149 -7.70 9.39 11.78
CA VAL A 149 -6.54 8.49 11.71
C VAL A 149 -5.84 8.40 13.07
N ILE A 150 -5.52 9.55 13.68
CA ILE A 150 -4.85 9.59 14.98
C ILE A 150 -5.69 8.88 16.05
N LYS A 151 -7.01 9.13 16.09
CA LYS A 151 -7.90 8.46 17.05
C LYS A 151 -7.89 6.94 16.88
N GLY A 152 -7.91 6.47 15.63
CA GLY A 152 -7.93 5.03 15.34
C GLY A 152 -6.65 4.30 15.74
N ILE A 153 -5.49 4.98 15.76
CA ILE A 153 -4.20 4.37 16.12
C ILE A 153 -4.23 3.77 17.52
N GLY A 154 -4.77 4.49 18.51
CA GLY A 154 -4.80 4.04 19.90
C GLY A 154 -5.65 2.79 20.16
N GLU A 155 -6.47 2.37 19.19
CA GLU A 155 -7.36 1.21 19.29
C GLU A 155 -6.78 -0.04 18.58
N LEU A 156 -5.63 0.10 17.90
CA LEU A 156 -5.05 -0.94 17.05
C LEU A 156 -4.43 -2.09 17.86
N LYS A 157 -4.96 -3.30 17.65
CA LYS A 157 -4.37 -4.53 18.21
C LYS A 157 -3.38 -5.19 17.25
N THR A 158 -3.69 -5.19 15.96
CA THR A 158 -2.91 -5.87 14.91
C THR A 158 -2.42 -4.89 13.86
N GLU A 159 -1.49 -5.32 13.03
CA GLU A 159 -1.09 -4.60 11.82
C GLU A 159 -2.33 -4.31 10.97
N SER A 160 -2.48 -3.08 10.46
CA SER A 160 -3.72 -2.63 9.82
C SER A 160 -3.45 -1.59 8.73
N TYR A 161 -4.36 -1.43 7.77
CA TYR A 161 -4.34 -0.28 6.86
C TYR A 161 -5.56 0.61 7.12
N PHE A 162 -5.42 1.91 6.91
CA PHE A 162 -6.52 2.85 7.03
C PHE A 162 -7.27 2.92 5.70
N ASP A 163 -8.56 2.59 5.72
CA ASP A 163 -9.42 2.66 4.56
C ASP A 163 -10.09 4.05 4.48
N LEU A 164 -9.81 4.78 3.39
CA LEU A 164 -10.30 6.15 3.19
C LEU A 164 -11.82 6.23 2.97
N VAL A 165 -12.45 5.14 2.53
CA VAL A 165 -13.89 5.10 2.25
C VAL A 165 -14.69 4.93 3.53
N SER A 166 -14.38 3.90 4.32
CA SER A 166 -15.00 3.65 5.62
C SER A 166 -14.47 4.57 6.73
N LYS A 167 -13.34 5.24 6.49
CA LYS A 167 -12.61 6.06 7.47
C LYS A 167 -12.28 5.27 8.74
N SER A 168 -11.87 4.03 8.57
CA SER A 168 -11.58 3.09 9.66
C SER A 168 -10.36 2.24 9.38
N TYR A 169 -9.76 1.70 10.43
CA TYR A 169 -8.65 0.74 10.29
C TYR A 169 -9.16 -0.66 10.02
N ILE A 170 -8.56 -1.29 9.02
CA ILE A 170 -8.84 -2.68 8.64
C ILE A 170 -7.66 -3.56 9.06
N PRO A 171 -7.87 -4.52 9.99
CA PRO A 171 -6.87 -5.48 10.42
C PRO A 171 -6.34 -6.35 9.27
N LEU A 172 -5.02 -6.53 9.22
CA LEU A 172 -4.33 -7.50 8.39
C LEU A 172 -4.30 -8.83 9.16
N ARG A 173 -5.17 -9.80 8.81
CA ARG A 173 -5.12 -11.14 9.43
C ARG A 173 -3.95 -11.96 8.85
N LYS A 174 -3.16 -12.61 9.72
CA LYS A 174 -2.30 -13.74 9.34
C LYS A 174 -3.15 -15.01 9.40
N GLU A 175 -3.31 -15.73 8.29
CA GLU A 175 -4.14 -16.94 8.24
C GLU A 175 -3.59 -18.05 9.16
N SER A 176 -4.48 -18.76 9.86
CA SER A 176 -4.15 -20.00 10.58
C SER A 176 -4.63 -21.22 9.78
N GLN A 177 -3.91 -22.35 9.92
CA GLN A 177 -4.17 -23.59 9.17
C GLN A 177 -5.58 -24.18 9.37
N GLU A 178 -6.29 -23.85 10.45
CA GLU A 178 -7.65 -24.34 10.69
C GLU A 178 -8.70 -23.66 9.82
N MET A 179 -8.48 -22.41 9.40
CA MET A 179 -9.40 -21.69 8.51
C MET A 179 -9.46 -22.33 7.11
N HIS A 180 -8.36 -22.90 6.61
CA HIS A 180 -8.36 -23.64 5.33
C HIS A 180 -9.33 -24.82 5.31
N LYS A 181 -9.55 -25.51 6.44
CA LYS A 181 -10.49 -26.63 6.53
C LYS A 181 -11.95 -26.17 6.49
N TRP A 182 -12.26 -25.03 7.13
CA TRP A 182 -13.60 -24.44 7.11
C TRP A 182 -13.97 -23.82 5.75
N HIS A 183 -13.01 -23.22 5.04
CA HIS A 183 -13.24 -22.60 3.73
C HIS A 183 -13.56 -23.63 2.64
N SER A 184 -13.09 -24.87 2.80
CA SER A 184 -13.43 -25.99 1.91
C SER A 184 -14.89 -26.44 2.02
N SER A 185 -15.56 -26.23 3.17
CA SER A 185 -16.91 -26.78 3.44
C SER A 185 -18.04 -25.80 3.18
N MET A 186 -17.79 -24.48 3.12
CA MET A 186 -18.81 -23.44 3.05
C MET A 186 -19.10 -22.95 1.61
N ARG A 187 -19.24 -23.87 0.65
CA ARG A 187 -19.95 -23.52 -0.61
C ARG A 187 -21.44 -23.60 -0.33
N TYR A 188 -22.09 -22.43 -0.30
CA TYR A 188 -23.54 -22.21 -0.14
C TYR A 188 -24.14 -22.44 1.27
N CYS A 189 -24.57 -21.34 1.90
CA CYS A 189 -25.74 -21.30 2.78
C CYS A 189 -26.27 -19.85 2.84
N PRO A 190 -27.46 -19.54 2.28
CA PRO A 190 -28.00 -18.18 2.27
C PRO A 190 -28.79 -17.76 3.53
N ASP A 191 -29.07 -18.66 4.47
CA ASP A 191 -30.28 -18.51 5.30
C ASP A 191 -30.11 -18.36 6.82
N ASN A 192 -28.90 -18.14 7.37
CA ASN A 192 -28.76 -17.95 8.82
C ASN A 192 -28.19 -16.57 9.17
N GLU A 193 -29.08 -15.70 9.67
CA GLU A 193 -28.82 -14.38 10.26
C GLU A 193 -28.12 -14.46 11.64
N GLU A 194 -27.05 -15.24 11.78
CA GLU A 194 -26.20 -15.15 12.97
C GLU A 194 -24.92 -14.40 12.64
N ASN A 195 -24.82 -13.18 13.19
CA ASN A 195 -23.67 -12.27 13.26
C ASN A 195 -22.34 -12.94 12.88
N ILE A 196 -22.04 -12.91 11.59
CA ILE A 196 -20.78 -13.38 11.04
C ILE A 196 -19.80 -12.21 11.16
N ASP A 197 -18.97 -12.23 12.21
CA ASP A 197 -17.77 -11.39 12.32
C ASP A 197 -17.04 -11.40 10.98
N ASN A 198 -16.80 -10.22 10.37
CA ASN A 198 -16.13 -10.01 9.08
C ASN A 198 -15.24 -11.22 8.67
N ILE A 199 -15.78 -12.11 7.82
CA ILE A 199 -15.04 -13.28 7.33
C ILE A 199 -14.25 -12.85 6.10
N TYR A 200 -12.94 -13.08 6.18
CA TYR A 200 -11.97 -12.79 5.15
C TYR A 200 -11.83 -14.03 4.28
N PHE A 201 -12.10 -13.93 2.98
CA PHE A 201 -11.93 -15.05 2.07
C PHE A 201 -10.47 -15.17 1.61
N THR A 202 -10.00 -16.42 1.50
CA THR A 202 -8.70 -16.83 0.94
C THR A 202 -8.45 -16.38 -0.52
N GLU A 203 -9.44 -15.78 -1.16
CA GLU A 203 -9.36 -15.16 -2.49
C GLU A 203 -9.19 -13.62 -2.42
N GLY A 204 -8.93 -13.08 -1.23
CA GLY A 204 -8.75 -11.65 -1.01
C GLY A 204 -10.07 -10.88 -0.98
N LEU A 205 -11.22 -11.47 -0.65
CA LEU A 205 -12.50 -10.75 -0.63
C LEU A 205 -12.94 -10.44 0.81
N ALA A 206 -13.45 -9.23 1.07
CA ALA A 206 -14.04 -8.83 2.36
C ALA A 206 -15.57 -8.74 2.27
N TYR A 207 -16.28 -9.56 3.05
CA TYR A 207 -17.72 -9.43 3.22
C TYR A 207 -18.04 -8.31 4.22
N ILE A 208 -18.76 -7.27 3.79
CA ILE A 208 -19.24 -6.16 4.64
C ILE A 208 -20.77 -6.29 4.79
N PRO A 209 -21.29 -6.73 5.95
CA PRO A 209 -22.70 -7.08 6.12
C PRO A 209 -23.70 -5.92 5.97
N GLN A 210 -23.24 -4.67 6.04
CA GLN A 210 -24.10 -3.49 6.18
C GLN A 210 -24.66 -2.95 4.84
N TYR A 211 -24.33 -3.57 3.70
CA TYR A 211 -24.77 -3.11 2.39
C TYR A 211 -26.04 -3.85 1.91
N PRO A 212 -27.12 -3.15 1.50
CA PRO A 212 -28.32 -3.78 0.98
C PRO A 212 -28.04 -4.51 -0.35
N ILE A 213 -28.39 -5.80 -0.40
CA ILE A 213 -28.01 -6.82 -1.41
C ILE A 213 -28.66 -6.58 -2.79
N ASN A 214 -29.38 -5.49 -3.00
CA ASN A 214 -30.35 -5.39 -4.10
C ASN A 214 -29.91 -4.67 -5.39
N ASP A 215 -28.61 -4.56 -5.67
CA ASP A 215 -28.18 -4.11 -7.00
C ASP A 215 -26.94 -4.88 -7.50
N LYS A 216 -26.78 -4.95 -8.82
CA LYS A 216 -25.61 -5.49 -9.51
C LYS A 216 -24.31 -4.81 -9.04
N TYR A 217 -24.39 -3.54 -8.64
CA TYR A 217 -23.30 -2.78 -8.02
C TYR A 217 -22.95 -3.23 -6.60
N THR A 218 -23.87 -3.88 -5.87
CA THR A 218 -23.59 -4.38 -4.52
C THR A 218 -22.63 -5.57 -4.55
N LYS A 219 -22.63 -6.39 -5.61
CA LYS A 219 -21.65 -7.48 -5.76
C LYS A 219 -20.23 -6.97 -5.92
N ASP A 220 -20.01 -5.91 -6.69
CA ASP A 220 -18.67 -5.34 -6.90
C ASP A 220 -18.13 -4.65 -5.63
N ILE A 221 -19.02 -4.19 -4.74
CA ILE A 221 -18.68 -3.61 -3.44
C ILE A 221 -18.40 -4.71 -2.38
N ILE A 222 -19.17 -5.80 -2.39
CA ILE A 222 -19.00 -6.95 -1.48
C ILE A 222 -17.75 -7.78 -1.81
N TYR A 223 -17.27 -7.73 -3.05
CA TYR A 223 -16.13 -8.52 -3.51
C TYR A 223 -14.98 -7.61 -3.96
N LYS A 224 -14.54 -6.68 -3.10
CA LYS A 224 -13.32 -5.91 -3.37
C LYS A 224 -12.09 -6.68 -2.90
N PRO A 225 -11.08 -6.88 -3.78
CA PRO A 225 -9.79 -7.45 -3.40
C PRO A 225 -9.15 -6.62 -2.25
N VAL A 226 -9.00 -7.22 -1.08
CA VAL A 226 -8.39 -6.63 0.12
C VAL A 226 -6.90 -6.69 -0.02
N ALA A 227 -6.28 -5.56 0.22
CA ALA A 227 -4.87 -5.43 0.13
C ALA A 227 -4.09 -6.27 1.16
N ARG A 228 -3.00 -6.90 0.73
CA ARG A 228 -2.09 -7.72 1.55
C ARG A 228 -0.63 -7.30 1.34
N ILE A 229 0.20 -7.55 2.36
CA ILE A 229 1.61 -7.10 2.44
C ILE A 229 2.46 -7.63 1.27
N ASP A 230 2.18 -8.86 0.85
CA ASP A 230 2.80 -9.57 -0.26
C ASP A 230 1.98 -9.48 -1.55
N GLY A 231 0.89 -8.72 -1.59
CA GLY A 231 -0.03 -8.76 -2.73
C GLY A 231 0.60 -8.24 -4.01
N LYS A 232 1.59 -7.35 -3.93
CA LYS A 232 2.39 -6.98 -5.11
C LYS A 232 3.29 -8.12 -5.57
N LYS A 233 3.88 -8.88 -4.63
CA LYS A 233 4.68 -10.09 -4.94
C LYS A 233 3.80 -11.14 -5.64
N ILE A 234 2.60 -11.41 -5.10
CA ILE A 234 1.61 -12.30 -5.72
C ILE A 234 1.19 -11.80 -7.10
N CYS A 235 0.87 -10.51 -7.23
CA CYS A 235 0.49 -9.89 -8.50
C CYS A 235 1.58 -10.08 -9.57
N ASN A 236 2.85 -9.86 -9.21
CA ASN A 236 4.00 -10.04 -10.10
C ASN A 236 4.22 -11.53 -10.45
N LEU A 237 4.15 -12.42 -9.46
CA LEU A 237 4.27 -13.86 -9.68
C LEU A 237 3.19 -14.34 -10.65
N LEU A 238 1.93 -13.99 -10.40
CA LEU A 238 0.81 -14.35 -11.27
C LEU A 238 0.97 -13.75 -12.67
N ARG A 239 1.56 -12.56 -12.80
CA ARG A 239 1.91 -11.98 -14.11
C ARG A 239 2.94 -12.82 -14.85
N GLU A 240 4.00 -13.28 -14.18
CA GLU A 240 4.97 -14.20 -14.78
C GLU A 240 4.32 -15.52 -15.21
N TYR A 241 3.38 -16.06 -14.41
CA TYR A 241 2.62 -17.24 -14.80
C TYR A 241 1.75 -17.00 -16.03
N ARG A 242 1.12 -15.83 -16.16
CA ARG A 242 0.38 -15.45 -17.38
C ARG A 242 1.30 -15.43 -18.60
N PHE A 243 2.52 -14.90 -18.48
CA PHE A 243 3.52 -14.97 -19.55
C PHE A 243 3.96 -16.41 -19.87
N LYS A 244 4.28 -17.23 -18.86
CA LYS A 244 4.66 -18.64 -19.05
C LYS A 244 3.54 -19.42 -19.73
N LEU A 245 2.29 -19.24 -19.29
CA LEU A 245 1.10 -19.86 -19.88
C LEU A 245 0.94 -19.48 -21.36
N ALA A 246 1.10 -18.20 -21.68
CA ALA A 246 1.01 -17.72 -23.05
C ALA A 246 2.12 -18.32 -23.94
N GLN A 247 3.38 -18.29 -23.48
CA GLN A 247 4.53 -18.85 -24.19
C GLN A 247 4.38 -20.36 -24.42
N MET A 248 3.97 -21.13 -23.41
CA MET A 248 3.83 -22.59 -23.52
C MET A 248 2.76 -23.00 -24.53
N ASN A 249 1.77 -22.14 -24.79
CA ASN A 249 0.66 -22.39 -25.69
C ASN A 249 0.72 -21.57 -26.99
N ASN A 250 1.81 -20.83 -27.24
CA ASN A 250 1.97 -19.93 -28.39
C ASN A 250 0.82 -18.92 -28.54
N ILE A 251 0.35 -18.37 -27.42
CA ILE A 251 -0.65 -17.30 -27.39
C ILE A 251 0.10 -15.96 -27.42
N ASP A 252 -0.28 -15.06 -28.33
CA ASP A 252 0.23 -13.69 -28.32
C ASP A 252 -0.31 -12.95 -27.11
N PHE A 253 0.57 -12.54 -26.20
CA PHE A 253 0.20 -11.92 -24.94
C PHE A 253 1.20 -10.85 -24.54
N SER A 254 0.68 -9.64 -24.35
CA SER A 254 1.40 -8.52 -23.76
C SER A 254 0.66 -8.06 -22.52
N SER A 255 1.40 -7.90 -21.43
CA SER A 255 0.89 -7.32 -20.18
C SER A 255 1.71 -6.07 -19.86
N GLU A 256 1.03 -4.96 -19.59
CA GLU A 256 1.69 -3.74 -19.12
C GLU A 256 2.13 -3.89 -17.67
N GLU A 257 3.19 -3.18 -17.29
CA GLU A 257 3.64 -3.19 -15.90
C GLU A 257 2.59 -2.55 -14.98
N CYS A 258 2.26 -3.25 -13.90
CA CYS A 258 1.28 -2.77 -12.94
C CYS A 258 1.79 -1.49 -12.27
N SER A 259 1.22 -0.35 -12.65
CA SER A 259 1.59 0.98 -12.16
C SER A 259 1.07 1.30 -10.76
N TYR A 260 0.13 0.48 -10.25
CA TYR A 260 -0.50 0.61 -8.93
C TYR A 260 0.52 0.47 -7.79
N VAL A 261 0.43 1.39 -6.82
CA VAL A 261 1.30 1.53 -5.64
C VAL A 261 0.43 1.62 -4.40
N GLY A 262 0.83 0.91 -3.35
CA GLY A 262 0.05 0.79 -2.13
C GLY A 262 -0.32 -0.66 -1.88
N ALA A 263 -1.16 -0.84 -0.87
CA ALA A 263 -1.60 -2.14 -0.44
C ALA A 263 -2.35 -2.82 -1.62
N CYS A 264 -1.81 -3.93 -2.14
CA CYS A 264 -2.33 -4.64 -3.33
C CYS A 264 -2.96 -5.96 -2.89
N ALA A 265 -4.03 -6.40 -3.52
CA ALA A 265 -4.71 -7.63 -3.14
C ALA A 265 -4.18 -8.90 -3.83
N GLY A 266 -3.18 -8.76 -4.72
CA GLY A 266 -2.73 -9.86 -5.59
C GLY A 266 -3.40 -9.87 -6.97
N THR A 267 -4.56 -9.25 -7.12
CA THR A 267 -5.26 -9.06 -8.41
C THR A 267 -5.92 -7.68 -8.49
N CYS A 268 -6.20 -7.22 -9.72
CA CYS A 268 -6.97 -6.01 -10.02
C CYS A 268 -7.76 -6.23 -11.32
N GLU A 269 -8.67 -5.30 -11.67
CA GLU A 269 -9.51 -5.41 -12.87
C GLU A 269 -8.72 -5.74 -14.15
N LYS A 270 -7.55 -5.11 -14.33
CA LYS A 270 -6.66 -5.39 -15.46
C LYS A 270 -6.07 -6.81 -15.43
N CYS A 271 -5.73 -7.31 -14.23
CA CYS A 271 -5.27 -8.70 -14.10
C CYS A 271 -6.39 -9.68 -14.48
N ASP A 272 -7.64 -9.36 -14.15
CA ASP A 272 -8.81 -10.17 -14.49
C ASP A 272 -9.10 -10.14 -15.99
N GLU A 273 -8.95 -8.98 -16.65
CA GLU A 273 -9.01 -8.85 -18.10
C GLU A 273 -7.94 -9.70 -18.81
N GLU A 274 -6.69 -9.62 -18.35
CA GLU A 274 -5.57 -10.42 -18.87
C GLU A 274 -5.85 -11.93 -18.70
N ALA A 275 -6.33 -12.34 -17.52
CA ALA A 275 -6.67 -13.73 -17.23
C ALA A 275 -7.84 -14.22 -18.11
N LYS A 276 -8.86 -13.38 -18.31
CA LYS A 276 -10.01 -13.68 -19.17
C LYS A 276 -9.60 -13.83 -20.63
N TYR A 277 -8.71 -12.95 -21.12
CA TYR A 277 -8.14 -13.05 -22.46
C TYR A 277 -7.41 -14.39 -22.67
N LEU A 278 -6.52 -14.75 -21.73
CA LEU A 278 -5.77 -16.01 -21.81
C LEU A 278 -6.68 -17.24 -21.72
N SER A 279 -7.71 -17.20 -20.86
CA SER A 279 -8.70 -18.26 -20.74
C SER A 279 -9.48 -18.45 -22.05
N MET A 280 -9.91 -17.35 -22.68
CA MET A 280 -10.56 -17.39 -23.99
C MET A 280 -9.63 -18.02 -25.05
N LYS A 281 -8.37 -17.59 -25.13
CA LYS A 281 -7.40 -18.14 -26.10
C LYS A 281 -7.04 -19.60 -25.84
N LEU A 282 -6.95 -20.02 -24.59
CA LEU A 282 -6.75 -21.43 -24.25
C LEU A 282 -7.94 -22.30 -24.67
N SER A 283 -9.17 -21.78 -24.63
CA SER A 283 -10.35 -22.53 -25.05
C SER A 283 -10.36 -22.87 -26.55
N GLU A 284 -9.63 -22.10 -27.37
CA GLU A 284 -9.40 -22.38 -28.80
C GLU A 284 -8.46 -23.58 -29.00
N ILE A 285 -7.69 -23.96 -27.97
CA ILE A 285 -6.74 -25.07 -27.98
C ILE A 285 -7.41 -26.33 -27.40
N PRO A 286 -7.35 -27.49 -28.09
CA PRO A 286 -7.87 -28.73 -27.53
C PRO A 286 -7.25 -29.05 -26.17
N LYS A 287 -8.07 -29.38 -25.16
CA LYS A 287 -7.61 -29.62 -23.77
C LYS A 287 -6.38 -30.52 -23.65
N LYS A 288 -6.27 -31.56 -24.48
CA LYS A 288 -5.13 -32.50 -24.48
C LYS A 288 -3.80 -31.88 -24.93
N LYS A 289 -3.84 -30.73 -25.60
CA LYS A 289 -2.68 -29.99 -26.10
C LYS A 289 -2.36 -28.74 -25.28
N GLN A 290 -3.24 -28.37 -24.35
CA GLN A 290 -3.00 -27.24 -23.46
C GLN A 290 -1.85 -27.58 -22.51
N LYS A 291 -0.91 -26.65 -22.36
CA LYS A 291 0.21 -26.78 -21.44
C LYS A 291 0.04 -25.76 -20.31
N ILE A 292 -0.15 -26.22 -19.09
CA ILE A 292 -0.34 -25.34 -17.93
C ILE A 292 0.96 -25.29 -17.11
N PRO A 293 1.51 -24.11 -16.81
CA PRO A 293 2.69 -23.98 -15.96
C PRO A 293 2.35 -24.42 -14.52
N ILE A 294 3.30 -25.10 -13.86
CA ILE A 294 3.16 -25.55 -12.48
C ILE A 294 3.39 -24.36 -11.55
N LEU A 295 2.44 -24.07 -10.66
CA LEU A 295 2.56 -23.02 -9.66
C LEU A 295 3.23 -23.56 -8.40
N ASN A 296 4.52 -23.27 -8.19
CA ASN A 296 5.20 -23.59 -6.95
C ASN A 296 4.86 -22.54 -5.88
N LEU A 297 3.92 -22.86 -4.99
CA LEU A 297 3.51 -21.96 -3.90
C LEU A 297 4.60 -21.77 -2.83
N GLU A 298 5.60 -22.65 -2.78
CA GLU A 298 6.77 -22.55 -1.88
C GLU A 298 7.69 -21.36 -2.21
N GLU A 299 7.55 -20.74 -3.39
CA GLU A 299 8.31 -19.53 -3.77
C GLU A 299 7.73 -18.23 -3.16
N VAL A 300 6.62 -18.33 -2.40
CA VAL A 300 5.85 -17.18 -1.87
C VAL A 300 5.96 -17.06 -0.33
N GLU A 301 6.57 -18.04 0.35
CA GLU A 301 6.80 -18.01 1.81
C GLU A 301 7.93 -17.05 2.24
#